data_AF-A0AAD7YYC8-F1
#
_entry.id   AF-A0AAD7YYC8-F1
#
_cell.length_a   1.000
_cell.length_b   1.000
_cell.length_c   1.000
_cell.angle_alpha   90.00
_cell.angle_beta   90.00
_cell.angle_gamma   90.00
#
_symmetry.space_group_name_H-M   'P 1'
#
loop_
_entity.id
_entity.type
_entity.pdbx_description
1 polymer ?
#
loop_
_entity_poly.entity_id
_entity_poly.type
_entity_poly.pdbx_seq_one_letter_code
_entity_poly.pdbx_strand_id
1 'polypeptide(L)'
;MYRCNLVLVLCVVGVVRASVTKAKASADFRIIDSIHSEYPCTEQGGLCTLAIDCPTGHLLEEKGLCPAQRSKGVECCYGLSVKETRCEKRGGICMPGKEPCNKDMRFTEATDCPDEHTCCIVVR
;
A
#
# COMPACT_ATOMS: atom_id res chain seq x y z
N MET A 1 34.48 15.90 26.16
CA MET A 1 34.61 14.53 25.62
C MET A 1 33.29 13.73 25.72
N TYR A 2 32.14 14.25 25.26
CA TYR A 2 30.86 13.50 25.25
C TYR A 2 30.13 13.47 23.90
N ARG A 3 30.68 14.14 22.88
CA ARG A 3 30.02 14.31 21.57
C ARG A 3 30.10 13.07 20.68
N CYS A 4 31.03 12.14 20.94
CA CYS A 4 31.21 10.93 20.12
C CYS A 4 30.18 9.83 20.45
N ASN A 5 29.86 9.64 21.74
CA ASN A 5 28.88 8.64 22.19
C ASN A 5 27.44 8.96 21.77
N LEU A 6 27.05 10.24 21.85
CA LEU A 6 25.70 10.68 21.45
C LEU A 6 25.47 10.50 19.94
N VAL A 7 26.47 10.80 19.12
CA VAL A 7 26.41 10.65 17.65
C VAL A 7 26.30 9.18 17.27
N LEU A 8 27.08 8.30 17.88
CA LEU A 8 27.02 6.85 17.66
C LEU A 8 25.63 6.28 18.01
N VAL A 9 25.06 6.68 19.15
CA VAL A 9 23.72 6.23 19.56
C VAL A 9 22.64 6.70 18.58
N LEU A 10 22.69 7.96 18.13
CA LEU A 10 21.72 8.47 17.15
C LEU A 10 21.83 7.77 15.78
N CYS A 11 23.05 7.49 15.30
CA CYS A 11 23.26 6.73 14.08
C CYS A 11 22.73 5.30 14.19
N VAL A 12 23.01 4.59 15.29
CA VAL A 12 22.52 3.23 15.51
C VAL A 12 20.99 3.21 15.61
N VAL A 13 20.39 4.12 16.39
CA VAL A 13 18.92 4.22 16.49
C VAL A 13 18.28 4.57 15.14
N GLY A 14 18.89 5.47 14.37
CA GLY A 14 18.42 5.85 13.03
C GLY A 14 18.46 4.68 12.04
N VAL A 15 19.59 3.96 11.99
CA VAL A 15 19.76 2.77 11.12
C VAL A 15 18.78 1.66 11.52
N VAL A 16 18.62 1.40 12.82
CA VAL A 16 17.67 0.38 13.31
C VAL A 16 16.23 0.74 12.93
N ARG A 17 15.83 2.01 13.11
CA ARG A 17 14.48 2.47 12.73
C ARG A 17 14.21 2.31 11.23
N ALA A 18 15.14 2.73 10.37
CA ALA A 18 14.99 2.59 8.92
C ALA A 18 14.92 1.12 8.46
N SER A 19 15.65 0.23 9.15
CA SER A 19 15.63 -1.22 8.86
C SER A 19 14.29 -1.85 9.25
N VAL A 20 13.74 -1.47 10.41
CA VAL A 20 12.44 -1.95 10.92
C VAL A 20 11.28 -1.47 10.05
N THR A 21 11.29 -0.23 9.56
CA THR A 21 10.21 0.28 8.69
C THR A 21 10.17 -0.45 7.35
N LYS A 22 11.32 -0.71 6.73
CA LYS A 22 11.40 -1.52 5.50
C LYS A 22 10.88 -2.94 5.71
N ALA A 23 11.26 -3.58 6.82
CA ALA A 23 10.78 -4.92 7.16
C ALA A 23 9.25 -4.96 7.37
N LYS A 24 8.68 -3.92 8.00
CA LYS A 24 7.23 -3.79 8.18
C LYS A 24 6.49 -3.62 6.86
N ALA A 25 6.93 -2.71 5.99
CA ALA A 25 6.31 -2.50 4.68
C ALA A 25 6.33 -3.78 3.83
N SER A 26 7.46 -4.51 3.85
CA SER A 26 7.56 -5.83 3.21
C SER A 26 6.53 -6.82 3.77
N ALA A 27 6.34 -6.88 5.09
CA ALA A 27 5.36 -7.75 5.71
C ALA A 27 3.92 -7.36 5.35
N ASP A 28 3.60 -6.07 5.38
CA ASP A 28 2.29 -5.54 4.98
C ASP A 28 1.97 -5.94 3.51
N PHE A 29 2.92 -5.75 2.58
CA PHE A 29 2.75 -6.16 1.18
C PHE A 29 2.55 -7.67 1.02
N ARG A 30 3.27 -8.50 1.77
CA ARG A 30 3.09 -9.96 1.71
C ARG A 30 1.70 -10.38 2.17
N ILE A 31 1.10 -9.67 3.12
CA ILE A 31 -0.27 -9.93 3.56
C ILE A 31 -1.24 -9.54 2.44
N ILE A 32 -1.11 -8.33 1.88
CA ILE A 32 -1.98 -7.84 0.79
C ILE A 32 -1.91 -8.76 -0.42
N ASP A 33 -0.70 -9.16 -0.85
CA ASP A 33 -0.49 -10.05 -2.00
C ASP A 33 -1.02 -11.48 -1.77
N SER A 34 -1.27 -11.87 -0.51
CA SER A 34 -1.85 -13.18 -0.19
C SER A 34 -3.37 -13.21 -0.26
N ILE A 35 -4.01 -12.04 -0.35
CA ILE A 35 -5.47 -11.92 -0.45
C ILE A 35 -5.86 -12.11 -1.91
N HIS A 36 -6.77 -13.06 -2.15
CA HIS A 36 -7.32 -13.28 -3.49
C HIS A 36 -8.74 -12.73 -3.58
N SER A 37 -9.13 -12.29 -4.77
CA SER A 37 -10.51 -11.90 -5.05
C SER A 37 -11.44 -13.11 -5.01
N GLU A 38 -12.64 -12.90 -4.48
CA GLU A 38 -13.69 -13.91 -4.40
C GLU A 38 -14.92 -13.45 -5.19
N TYR A 39 -15.58 -14.38 -5.89
CA TYR A 39 -16.67 -14.08 -6.82
C TYR A 39 -17.77 -13.15 -6.23
N PRO A 40 -18.29 -13.39 -5.01
CA PRO A 40 -19.37 -12.55 -4.46
C PRO A 40 -18.98 -11.08 -4.30
N CYS A 41 -17.71 -10.80 -3.99
CA CYS A 41 -17.22 -9.43 -3.89
C CYS A 41 -16.97 -8.80 -5.27
N THR A 42 -16.38 -9.56 -6.19
CA THR A 42 -16.12 -9.07 -7.56
C THR A 42 -17.40 -8.81 -8.36
N GLU A 43 -18.46 -9.56 -8.10
CA GLU A 43 -19.78 -9.35 -8.71
C GLU A 43 -20.39 -8.00 -8.30
N GLN A 44 -20.10 -7.53 -7.09
CA GLN A 44 -20.46 -6.19 -6.62
C GLN A 44 -19.51 -5.10 -7.13
N GLY A 45 -18.46 -5.44 -7.89
CA GLY A 45 -17.43 -4.50 -8.34
C GLY A 45 -16.41 -4.13 -7.25
N GLY A 46 -16.35 -4.88 -6.15
CA GLY A 46 -15.38 -4.70 -5.08
C GLY A 46 -14.14 -5.58 -5.22
N LEU A 47 -13.21 -5.40 -4.29
CA LEU A 47 -12.03 -6.23 -4.09
C LEU A 47 -11.91 -6.68 -2.63
N CYS A 48 -11.40 -7.90 -2.44
CA CYS A 48 -11.12 -8.42 -1.11
C CYS A 48 -9.84 -7.78 -0.57
N THR A 49 -9.93 -7.17 0.62
CA THR A 49 -8.78 -6.58 1.35
C THR A 49 -9.02 -6.71 2.85
N LEU A 50 -8.00 -6.41 3.67
CA LEU A 50 -8.19 -6.29 5.12
C LEU A 50 -9.19 -5.16 5.41
N ALA A 51 -10.22 -5.45 6.22
CA ALA A 51 -11.25 -4.49 6.56
C ALA A 51 -10.68 -3.21 7.22
N ILE A 52 -9.61 -3.36 8.00
CA ILE A 52 -8.90 -2.26 8.66
C ILE A 52 -8.13 -1.36 7.70
N ASP A 53 -7.78 -1.88 6.52
CA ASP A 53 -6.99 -1.16 5.51
C ASP A 53 -7.88 -0.68 4.35
N CYS A 54 -9.19 -0.92 4.40
CA CYS A 54 -10.14 -0.39 3.43
C CYS A 54 -10.31 1.13 3.66
N PRO A 55 -10.28 1.97 2.60
CA PRO A 55 -10.48 3.41 2.75
C PRO A 55 -11.80 3.73 3.45
N THR A 56 -11.81 4.79 4.27
CA THR A 56 -13.00 5.21 5.02
C THR A 56 -14.19 5.39 4.09
N GLY A 57 -15.32 4.77 4.43
CA GLY A 57 -16.56 4.83 3.64
C GLY A 57 -16.57 3.96 2.38
N HIS A 58 -15.53 3.16 2.12
CA HIS A 58 -15.47 2.25 0.96
C HIS A 58 -15.70 0.78 1.34
N LEU A 59 -15.84 0.49 2.63
CA LEU A 59 -16.20 -0.84 3.11
C LEU A 59 -17.65 -1.11 2.76
N LEU A 60 -17.92 -2.28 2.19
CA LEU A 60 -19.26 -2.65 1.81
C LEU A 60 -20.17 -2.81 3.04
N GLU A 61 -21.42 -2.35 2.95
CA GLU A 61 -22.42 -2.55 4.01
C GLU A 61 -22.75 -4.03 4.19
N GLU A 62 -22.86 -4.75 3.06
CA GLU A 62 -23.02 -6.20 3.05
C GLU A 62 -21.69 -6.89 3.38
N LYS A 63 -21.69 -7.65 4.48
CA LYS A 63 -20.49 -8.34 4.99
C LYS A 63 -20.43 -9.78 4.52
N GLY A 64 -19.22 -10.33 4.47
CA GLY A 64 -19.00 -11.75 4.22
C GLY A 64 -18.95 -12.14 2.75
N LEU A 65 -18.72 -11.16 1.85
CA LEU A 65 -18.52 -11.41 0.42
C LEU A 65 -17.13 -11.94 0.06
N CYS A 66 -16.21 -11.99 1.03
CA CYS A 66 -14.94 -12.72 0.96
C CYS A 66 -14.92 -13.89 1.98
N PRO A 67 -15.85 -14.86 1.87
CA PRO A 67 -16.09 -15.87 2.90
C PRO A 67 -14.89 -16.76 3.20
N ALA A 68 -14.07 -17.11 2.22
CA ALA A 68 -12.93 -18.01 2.41
C ALA A 68 -11.83 -17.39 3.29
N GLN A 69 -11.74 -16.06 3.30
CA GLN A 69 -10.66 -15.31 3.97
C GLN A 69 -11.17 -14.44 5.12
N ARG A 70 -12.48 -14.47 5.41
CA ARG A 70 -13.12 -13.69 6.47
C ARG A 70 -12.51 -13.92 7.85
N SER A 71 -12.08 -15.13 8.15
CA SER A 71 -11.40 -15.48 9.42
C SER A 71 -10.08 -14.73 9.63
N LYS A 72 -9.49 -14.18 8.56
CA LYS A 72 -8.28 -13.35 8.57
C LYS A 72 -8.60 -11.84 8.63
N GLY A 73 -9.87 -11.46 8.80
CA GLY A 73 -10.31 -10.06 8.80
C GLY A 73 -10.40 -9.42 7.41
N VAL A 74 -10.47 -10.25 6.36
CA VAL A 74 -10.69 -9.79 4.98
C VAL A 74 -12.18 -9.55 4.74
N GLU A 75 -12.50 -8.43 4.11
CA GLU A 75 -13.86 -8.06 3.70
C GLU A 75 -13.83 -7.41 2.30
N CYS A 76 -15.02 -7.22 1.73
CA CYS A 76 -15.18 -6.57 0.43
C CYS A 76 -15.11 -5.04 0.54
N CYS A 77 -14.33 -4.43 -0.35
CA CYS A 77 -14.05 -2.99 -0.36
C CYS A 77 -14.12 -2.44 -1.80
N TYR A 78 -14.64 -1.22 -1.97
CA TYR A 78 -14.65 -0.53 -3.27
C TYR A 78 -13.34 0.17 -3.64
N GLY A 79 -12.32 0.05 -2.80
CA GLY A 79 -11.03 0.70 -3.01
C GLY A 79 -9.87 -0.21 -2.66
N LEU A 80 -8.71 0.09 -3.22
CA LEU A 80 -7.47 -0.58 -2.85
C LEU A 80 -7.14 -0.31 -1.38
N SER A 81 -6.43 -1.25 -0.76
CA SER A 81 -5.87 -1.07 0.58
C SER A 81 -5.11 0.26 0.68
N VAL A 82 -5.33 1.02 1.76
CA VAL A 82 -4.57 2.25 2.05
C VAL A 82 -3.07 2.00 2.24
N LYS A 83 -2.69 0.74 2.49
CA LYS A 83 -1.30 0.30 2.58
C LYS A 83 -0.68 -0.06 1.23
N GLU A 84 -1.48 -0.21 0.16
CA GLU A 84 -0.94 -0.46 -1.17
C GLU A 84 -0.38 0.84 -1.76
N THR A 85 0.94 0.97 -1.68
CA THR A 85 1.70 2.11 -2.15
C THR A 85 2.60 1.76 -3.33
N ARG A 86 2.48 0.57 -3.93
CA ARG A 86 3.24 0.20 -5.12
C ARG A 86 2.49 0.65 -6.37
N CYS A 87 3.13 1.46 -7.20
CA CYS A 87 2.61 2.00 -8.44
C CYS A 87 2.07 0.90 -9.36
N GLU A 88 2.85 -0.17 -9.56
CA GLU A 88 2.48 -1.27 -10.46
C GLU A 88 1.19 -1.96 -10.00
N LYS A 89 1.03 -2.17 -8.69
CA LYS A 89 -0.15 -2.83 -8.10
C LYS A 89 -1.40 -1.96 -8.13
N ARG A 90 -1.23 -0.64 -8.28
CA ARG A 90 -2.32 0.30 -8.52
C ARG A 90 -2.61 0.46 -10.02
N GLY A 91 -1.98 -0.34 -10.88
CA GLY A 91 -2.13 -0.25 -12.33
C GLY A 91 -1.52 1.02 -12.93
N GLY A 92 -0.45 1.51 -12.31
CA GLY A 92 0.32 2.64 -12.80
C GLY A 92 1.66 2.25 -13.42
N ILE A 93 2.33 3.26 -13.98
CA ILE A 93 3.69 3.18 -14.49
C ILE A 93 4.55 4.32 -13.93
N CYS A 94 5.78 4.01 -13.54
CA CYS A 94 6.74 5.01 -13.10
C CYS A 94 7.34 5.72 -14.32
N MET A 95 7.11 7.03 -14.43
CA MET A 95 7.63 7.85 -15.52
C MET A 95 8.66 8.85 -15.01
N PRO A 96 9.72 9.16 -15.79
CA PRO A 96 10.77 10.08 -15.37
C PRO A 96 10.25 11.52 -15.28
N GLY A 97 10.76 12.26 -14.30
CA GLY A 97 10.39 13.65 -14.03
C GLY A 97 9.24 13.80 -13.04
N LYS A 98 9.01 15.06 -12.64
CA LYS A 98 8.03 15.42 -11.61
C LYS A 98 6.60 15.60 -12.14
N GLU A 99 6.47 15.88 -13.43
CA GLU A 99 5.19 16.19 -14.07
C GLU A 99 4.92 15.39 -15.36
N PRO A 100 5.20 14.07 -15.41
CA PRO A 100 5.09 13.32 -16.65
C PRO A 100 3.65 13.01 -17.08
N CYS A 101 2.67 13.19 -16.18
CA CYS A 101 1.25 13.01 -16.46
C CYS A 101 0.40 14.14 -15.83
N ASN A 102 -0.89 14.21 -16.18
CA ASN A 102 -1.84 15.13 -15.55
C ASN A 102 -1.89 14.88 -14.03
N LYS A 103 -2.02 15.95 -13.24
CA LYS A 103 -2.06 15.90 -11.77
C LYS A 103 -3.07 14.89 -11.22
N ASP A 104 -4.21 14.72 -11.89
CA ASP A 104 -5.28 13.81 -11.45
C ASP A 104 -4.94 12.32 -11.65
N MET A 105 -3.85 12.03 -12.37
CA MET A 105 -3.33 10.69 -12.61
C MET A 105 -2.06 10.41 -11.79
N ARG A 106 -1.52 11.41 -11.09
CA ARG A 106 -0.30 11.27 -10.29
C ARG A 106 -0.64 10.61 -8.95
N PHE A 107 0.14 9.61 -8.58
CA PHE A 107 0.12 9.01 -7.25
C PHE A 107 1.46 9.31 -6.57
N THR A 108 1.43 10.17 -5.55
CA THR A 108 2.64 10.73 -4.93
C THR A 108 3.22 9.86 -3.82
N GLU A 109 2.43 8.91 -3.31
CA GLU A 109 2.82 8.01 -2.22
C GLU A 109 3.49 6.74 -2.74
N ALA A 110 3.84 6.67 -4.03
CA ALA A 110 4.48 5.50 -4.64
C ALA A 110 5.82 5.17 -3.97
N THR A 111 6.01 3.91 -3.59
CA THR A 111 7.24 3.45 -2.90
C THR A 111 8.17 2.59 -3.74
N ASP A 112 7.71 2.18 -4.92
CA ASP A 112 8.41 1.32 -5.88
C ASP A 112 8.95 2.08 -7.11
N CYS A 113 8.66 3.37 -7.23
CA CYS A 113 9.26 4.19 -8.29
C CYS A 113 10.70 4.58 -7.95
N PRO A 114 11.61 4.60 -8.95
CA PRO A 114 12.95 5.13 -8.77
C PRO A 114 12.95 6.61 -8.38
N ASP A 115 14.08 7.09 -7.87
CA ASP A 115 14.26 8.52 -7.59
C ASP A 115 13.99 9.37 -8.86
N GLU A 116 13.44 10.56 -8.65
CA GLU A 116 13.02 11.49 -9.72
C GLU A 116 12.00 10.91 -10.73
N HIS A 117 11.29 9.83 -10.36
CA HIS A 117 10.14 9.32 -11.12
C HIS A 117 8.83 9.61 -10.40
N THR A 118 7.77 9.76 -11.18
CA THR A 118 6.40 9.93 -10.69
C THR A 118 5.56 8.74 -11.12
N CYS A 119 4.80 8.16 -10.20
CA CYS A 119 3.81 7.14 -10.55
C CYS A 119 2.61 7.79 -11.24
N CYS A 120 2.27 7.26 -12.42
CA CYS A 120 1.11 7.69 -13.18
C CYS A 120 0.15 6.52 -13.35
N ILE A 121 -1.07 6.66 -12.84
CA ILE A 121 -2.11 5.64 -12.90
C ILE A 121 -2.70 5.62 -14.32
N VAL A 122 -2.63 4.47 -15.00
CA VAL A 122 -3.03 4.34 -16.41
C VAL A 122 -4.33 3.57 -16.61
N VAL A 123 -4.74 2.76 -15.64
CA VAL A 123 -6.06 2.11 -15.62
C VAL A 123 -7.00 2.91 -14.72
N ARG A 124 -8.20 3.19 -15.23
CA ARG A 124 -9.24 3.93 -14.50
C ARG A 124 -10.51 3.12 -14.44
#